data_AF-A0A957SKB7-F1
#
_entry.id   AF-A0A957SKB7-F1
#
_cell.length_a   1.000
_cell.length_b   1.000
_cell.length_c   1.000
_cell.angle_alpha   90.00
_cell.angle_beta   90.00
_cell.angle_gamma   90.00
#
_symmetry.space_group_name_H-M   'P 1'
#
loop_
_entity.id
_entity.type
_entity.pdbx_description
1 polymer ?
#
loop_
_entity_poly.entity_id
_entity_poly.type
_entity_poly.pdbx_seq_one_letter_code
_entity_poly.pdbx_strand_id
1 'polypeptide(L)'
;QGTSMAAAVVSGVAALVWSIQPSLTAQELRALLKQTATPIPGAADATGAGRLDALAAVRLALPGDFQVTHDHADEPLQPGAAPFTTTIRMDNSSLAAATWQATVTATPWLTPTAKLNGTVRYGSPASITLAISPTHLATGHYNAPIQLVATLANAERITKTVNIGLTIGEKFS
;
A
#
# COMPACT_ATOMS: atom_id res chain seq x y z
N GLN A 1 34.86 17.63 17.78
CA GLN A 1 33.45 17.89 18.14
C GLN A 1 32.59 17.24 17.06
N GLY A 2 31.62 16.36 17.27
CA GLY A 2 31.11 15.70 18.46
C GLY A 2 30.48 14.37 18.01
N THR A 3 31.19 13.26 18.19
CA THR A 3 30.69 11.92 17.90
C THR A 3 29.77 11.40 19.02
N SER A 4 29.89 11.93 20.24
CA SER A 4 29.02 11.56 21.38
C SER A 4 27.56 11.96 21.18
N MET A 5 27.30 13.14 20.61
CA MET A 5 25.93 13.59 20.28
C MET A 5 25.35 12.76 19.13
N ALA A 6 26.15 12.46 18.11
CA ALA A 6 25.75 11.58 17.01
C ALA A 6 25.45 10.15 17.52
N ALA A 7 26.28 9.60 18.42
CA ALA A 7 26.05 8.29 19.03
C ALA A 7 24.76 8.25 19.85
N ALA A 8 24.45 9.29 20.62
CA ALA A 8 23.20 9.39 21.37
C ALA A 8 21.97 9.39 20.44
N VAL A 9 22.03 10.13 19.33
CA VAL A 9 20.96 10.17 18.32
C VAL A 9 20.77 8.80 17.67
N VAL A 10 21.85 8.13 17.26
CA VAL A 10 21.78 6.77 16.67
C VAL A 10 21.18 5.78 17.67
N SER A 11 21.58 5.83 18.94
CA SER A 11 21.02 4.96 20.00
C SER A 11 19.53 5.21 20.23
N GLY A 12 19.08 6.47 20.19
CA GLY A 12 17.65 6.81 20.32
C GLY A 12 16.81 6.28 19.15
N VAL A 13 17.30 6.43 17.92
CA VAL A 13 16.64 5.88 16.72
C VAL A 13 16.64 4.35 16.74
N ALA A 14 17.75 3.74 17.14
CA ALA A 14 17.85 2.28 17.29
C ALA A 14 16.82 1.76 18.31
N ALA A 15 16.68 2.43 19.47
CA ALA A 15 15.70 2.07 20.48
C ALA A 15 14.25 2.22 19.96
N LEU A 16 13.95 3.26 19.18
CA LEU A 16 12.63 3.45 18.58
C LEU A 16 12.30 2.36 17.56
N VAL A 17 13.23 2.05 16.66
CA VAL A 17 13.08 0.96 15.69
C VAL A 17 12.87 -0.37 16.40
N TRP A 18 13.64 -0.63 17.46
CA TRP A 18 13.54 -1.87 18.22
C TRP A 18 12.25 -1.96 19.05
N SER A 19 11.71 -0.83 19.51
CA SER A 19 10.38 -0.76 20.12
C SER A 19 9.26 -1.14 19.16
N ILE A 20 9.42 -0.86 17.87
CA ILE A 20 8.43 -1.18 16.84
C ILE A 20 8.53 -2.64 16.42
N GLN A 21 9.76 -3.15 16.27
CA GLN A 21 10.02 -4.54 15.90
C GLN A 21 10.97 -5.21 16.91
N PRO A 22 10.45 -5.71 18.06
CA PRO A 22 11.27 -6.27 19.13
C PRO A 22 11.97 -7.58 18.75
N SER A 23 11.53 -8.23 17.67
CA SER A 23 12.12 -9.46 17.13
C SER A 23 13.44 -9.25 16.37
N LEU A 24 13.82 -8.00 16.07
CA LEU A 24 15.10 -7.71 15.40
C LEU A 24 16.28 -8.05 16.31
N THR A 25 17.28 -8.71 15.75
CA THR A 25 18.59 -8.85 16.38
C THR A 25 19.38 -7.54 16.26
N ALA A 26 20.36 -7.35 17.16
CA ALA A 26 21.24 -6.18 17.10
C ALA A 26 22.00 -6.07 15.76
N GLN A 27 22.29 -7.19 15.10
CA GLN A 27 22.94 -7.22 13.79
C GLN A 27 21.99 -6.74 12.68
N GLU A 28 20.74 -7.22 12.67
CA GLU A 28 19.72 -6.80 11.70
C GLU A 28 19.35 -5.33 11.88
N LEU A 29 19.21 -4.87 13.13
CA LEU A 29 18.99 -3.47 13.45
C LEU A 29 20.12 -2.58 12.90
N ARG A 30 21.38 -2.98 13.09
CA ARG A 30 22.52 -2.27 12.53
C ARG A 30 22.53 -2.26 11.00
N ALA A 31 22.16 -3.38 10.37
CA ALA A 31 22.06 -3.46 8.92
C ALA A 31 20.96 -2.55 8.37
N LEU A 32 19.80 -2.52 9.01
CA LEU A 32 18.66 -1.66 8.67
C LEU A 32 19.02 -0.17 8.75
N LEU A 33 19.67 0.26 9.84
CA LEU A 33 20.14 1.64 10.00
C LEU A 33 21.18 2.04 8.95
N LYS A 34 22.03 1.09 8.53
CA LYS A 34 23.00 1.32 7.44
C LYS A 34 22.32 1.39 6.06
N GLN A 35 21.34 0.53 5.80
CA GLN A 35 20.62 0.48 4.53
C GLN A 35 19.81 1.75 4.27
N THR A 36 19.28 2.34 5.33
CA THR A 36 18.47 3.56 5.27
C THR A 36 19.30 4.83 5.33
N ALA A 37 20.61 4.73 5.60
CA ALA A 37 21.49 5.89 5.60
C ALA A 37 21.57 6.50 4.20
N THR A 38 21.43 7.83 4.12
CA THR A 38 21.61 8.58 2.88
C THR A 38 23.10 8.67 2.56
N PRO A 39 23.57 8.19 1.40
CA PRO A 39 24.98 8.30 1.01
C PRO A 39 25.40 9.77 0.98
N ILE A 40 26.52 10.09 1.63
CA ILE A 40 27.14 11.41 1.54
C ILE A 40 28.29 11.28 0.53
N PRO A 41 28.38 12.13 -0.50
CA PRO A 41 29.53 12.12 -1.40
C PRO A 41 30.81 12.49 -0.63
N GLY A 42 31.80 11.59 -0.62
CA GLY A 42 33.04 11.71 0.13
C GLY A 42 33.77 10.37 0.28
N ALA A 43 34.96 10.37 0.87
CA ALA A 43 35.70 9.14 1.14
C ALA A 43 34.95 8.27 2.16
N ALA A 44 34.67 7.01 1.83
CA ALA A 44 33.96 6.06 2.69
C ALA A 44 34.59 5.92 4.09
N ASP A 45 35.91 6.15 4.19
CA ASP A 45 36.68 6.12 5.43
C ASP A 45 36.34 7.26 6.40
N ALA A 46 35.76 8.36 5.91
CA ALA A 46 35.35 9.52 6.71
C ALA A 46 33.84 9.54 7.02
N THR A 47 33.00 8.91 6.18
CA THR A 47 31.53 9.03 6.25
C THR A 47 30.80 7.72 6.55
N GLY A 48 31.48 6.57 6.51
CA GLY A 48 30.85 5.26 6.72
C GLY A 48 29.69 5.01 5.75
N ALA A 49 28.53 4.56 6.27
CA ALA A 49 27.32 4.33 5.47
C ALA A 49 26.58 5.63 5.05
N GLY A 50 27.03 6.80 5.49
CA GLY A 50 26.39 8.09 5.22
C GLY A 50 25.56 8.63 6.38
N ARG A 51 24.64 9.56 6.10
CA ARG A 51 23.80 10.24 7.09
C ARG A 51 22.65 9.33 7.51
N LEU A 52 22.50 9.09 8.82
CA LEU A 52 21.35 8.35 9.35
C LEU A 52 20.03 9.03 8.92
N ASP A 53 19.13 8.25 8.30
CA ASP A 53 17.76 8.65 8.06
C ASP A 53 16.84 7.92 9.04
N ALA A 54 16.49 8.61 10.13
CA ALA A 54 15.62 8.07 11.17
C ALA A 54 14.21 7.75 10.65
N LEU A 55 13.69 8.55 9.72
CA LEU A 55 12.35 8.37 9.16
C LEU A 55 12.31 7.11 8.29
N ALA A 56 13.30 6.93 7.42
CA ALA A 56 13.40 5.75 6.59
C ALA A 56 13.62 4.48 7.43
N ALA A 57 14.45 4.53 8.47
CA ALA A 57 14.66 3.42 9.39
C ALA A 57 13.35 3.01 10.10
N VAL A 58 12.63 3.98 10.67
CA VAL A 58 11.35 3.72 11.33
C VAL A 58 10.32 3.17 10.35
N ARG A 59 10.19 3.75 9.15
CA ARG A 59 9.22 3.27 8.16
C ARG A 59 9.53 1.91 7.57
N LEU A 60 10.80 1.52 7.52
CA LEU A 60 11.18 0.17 7.12
C LEU A 60 10.89 -0.85 8.22
N ALA A 61 10.98 -0.43 9.49
CA ALA A 61 10.68 -1.26 10.65
C ALA A 61 9.17 -1.34 10.97
N LEU A 62 8.37 -0.38 10.51
CA LEU A 62 6.92 -0.43 10.66
C LEU A 62 6.35 -1.69 9.98
N PRO A 63 5.44 -2.41 10.66
CA PRO A 63 4.68 -3.45 10.00
C PRO A 63 3.92 -2.85 8.82
N GLY A 64 3.98 -3.52 7.68
CA GLY A 64 3.26 -3.08 6.49
C GLY A 64 1.76 -3.12 6.75
N ASP A 65 1.12 -1.96 6.70
CA ASP A 65 -0.32 -1.87 6.79
C ASP A 65 -0.88 -1.65 5.39
N PHE A 66 -1.36 -2.75 4.78
CA PHE A 66 -1.95 -2.71 3.44
C PHE A 66 -3.37 -2.17 3.52
N GLN A 67 -3.53 -0.94 3.02
CA GLN A 67 -4.78 -0.21 3.01
C GLN A 67 -5.32 -0.12 1.58
N VAL A 68 -6.63 -0.21 1.46
CA VAL A 68 -7.32 -0.15 0.17
C VAL A 68 -8.42 0.88 0.27
N THR A 69 -8.41 1.84 -0.65
CA THR A 69 -9.40 2.91 -0.76
C THR A 69 -9.97 2.92 -2.16
N HIS A 70 -11.27 3.15 -2.31
CA HIS A 70 -11.92 3.25 -3.60
C HIS A 70 -12.90 4.40 -3.59
N ASP A 71 -12.94 5.13 -4.70
CA ASP A 71 -13.82 6.26 -4.89
C ASP A 71 -15.03 5.76 -5.70
N HIS A 72 -16.03 5.23 -5.00
CA HIS A 72 -17.36 5.14 -5.61
C HIS A 72 -18.44 5.39 -4.56
N ALA A 73 -19.28 6.38 -4.81
CA ALA A 73 -20.51 6.57 -4.07
C ALA A 73 -21.56 5.59 -4.61
N ASP A 74 -22.35 4.96 -3.75
CA ASP A 74 -23.50 4.11 -4.13
C ASP A 74 -24.66 4.93 -4.73
N GLU A 75 -24.35 5.90 -5.60
CA GLU A 75 -25.36 6.71 -6.27
C GLU A 75 -26.12 5.84 -7.29
N PRO A 76 -27.46 5.93 -7.32
CA PRO A 76 -28.27 5.26 -8.31
C PRO A 76 -28.00 5.84 -9.70
N LEU A 77 -27.68 4.97 -10.64
CA LEU A 77 -27.50 5.31 -12.04
C LEU A 77 -28.80 5.12 -12.82
N GLN A 78 -28.99 5.96 -13.84
CA GLN A 78 -30.09 5.76 -14.77
C GLN A 78 -29.87 4.49 -15.61
N PRO A 79 -30.94 3.74 -15.95
CA PRO A 79 -30.86 2.65 -16.92
C PRO A 79 -30.23 3.13 -18.24
N GLY A 80 -29.25 2.39 -18.75
CA GLY A 80 -28.55 2.77 -19.99
C GLY A 80 -27.49 3.86 -19.81
N ALA A 81 -27.07 4.18 -18.58
CA ALA A 81 -25.97 5.10 -18.33
C ALA A 81 -24.69 4.71 -19.10
N ALA A 82 -23.91 5.71 -19.49
CA ALA A 82 -22.66 5.49 -20.21
C ALA A 82 -21.64 4.75 -19.33
N PRO A 83 -20.74 3.94 -19.92
CA PRO A 83 -19.65 3.32 -19.18
C PRO A 83 -18.74 4.37 -18.54
N PHE A 84 -18.28 4.08 -17.34
CA PHE A 84 -17.34 4.91 -16.59
C PHE A 84 -16.26 4.04 -15.96
N THR A 85 -15.25 4.67 -15.38
CA THR A 85 -14.15 3.95 -14.73
C THR A 85 -14.06 4.33 -13.27
N THR A 86 -13.82 3.35 -12.41
CA THR A 86 -13.45 3.57 -11.01
C THR A 86 -12.01 3.11 -10.77
N THR A 87 -11.36 3.73 -9.80
CA THR A 87 -9.98 3.40 -9.42
C THR A 87 -9.97 2.92 -7.98
N ILE A 88 -9.41 1.73 -7.78
CA ILE A 88 -9.07 1.22 -6.45
C ILE A 88 -7.62 1.60 -6.20
N ARG A 89 -7.38 2.38 -5.16
CA ARG A 89 -6.06 2.77 -4.70
C ARG A 89 -5.62 1.86 -3.55
N MET A 90 -4.36 1.46 -3.58
CA MET A 90 -3.73 0.66 -2.54
C MET A 90 -2.52 1.42 -2.00
N ASP A 91 -2.42 1.49 -0.69
CA ASP A 91 -1.35 2.15 0.03
C ASP A 91 -0.74 1.18 1.04
N ASN A 92 0.54 1.38 1.35
CA ASN A 92 1.27 0.62 2.37
C ASN A 92 2.05 1.60 3.25
N SER A 93 1.91 1.46 4.57
CA SER A 93 2.59 2.31 5.55
C SER A 93 4.11 2.04 5.63
N SER A 94 4.55 0.84 5.21
CA SER A 94 5.96 0.43 5.28
C SER A 94 6.74 0.76 4.01
N LEU A 95 8.02 1.09 4.16
CA LEU A 95 8.95 1.20 3.03
C LEU A 95 9.30 -0.16 2.41
N ALA A 96 9.08 -1.25 3.15
CA ALA A 96 9.21 -2.59 2.61
C ALA A 96 8.10 -2.84 1.57
N ALA A 97 8.49 -3.23 0.36
CA ALA A 97 7.54 -3.48 -0.72
C ALA A 97 6.69 -4.71 -0.39
N ALA A 98 5.37 -4.53 -0.41
CA ALA A 98 4.41 -5.62 -0.39
C ALA A 98 4.02 -5.97 -1.83
N THR A 99 4.00 -7.26 -2.17
CA THR A 99 3.40 -7.72 -3.43
C THR A 99 1.90 -7.81 -3.23
N TRP A 100 1.12 -7.41 -4.22
CA TRP A 100 -0.33 -7.53 -4.15
C TRP A 100 -0.88 -8.19 -5.41
N GLN A 101 -2.00 -8.88 -5.23
CA GLN A 101 -2.76 -9.49 -6.30
C GLN A 101 -4.24 -9.29 -6.03
N ALA A 102 -4.97 -8.87 -7.04
CA ALA A 102 -6.41 -8.76 -7.02
C ALA A 102 -7.03 -9.89 -7.85
N THR A 103 -8.07 -10.50 -7.29
CA THR A 103 -8.92 -11.46 -7.98
C THR A 103 -10.26 -10.77 -8.21
N VAL A 104 -10.54 -10.48 -9.47
CA VAL A 104 -11.81 -9.87 -9.91
C VAL A 104 -12.66 -10.97 -10.53
N THR A 105 -13.84 -11.20 -9.96
CA THR A 105 -14.85 -12.04 -10.60
C THR A 105 -15.44 -11.25 -11.75
N ALA A 106 -15.15 -11.66 -12.99
CA ALA A 106 -15.67 -11.00 -14.17
C ALA A 106 -17.20 -11.03 -14.17
N THR A 107 -17.83 -9.88 -14.35
CA THR A 107 -19.27 -9.75 -14.54
C THR A 107 -19.52 -9.05 -15.88
N PRO A 108 -20.73 -9.14 -16.46
CA PRO A 108 -21.06 -8.45 -17.71
C PRO A 108 -20.87 -6.93 -17.66
N TRP A 109 -20.86 -6.35 -16.46
CA TRP A 109 -20.80 -4.92 -16.22
C TRP A 109 -19.51 -4.44 -15.56
N LEU A 110 -18.65 -5.34 -15.05
CA LEU A 110 -17.37 -4.99 -14.43
C LEU A 110 -16.23 -5.71 -15.14
N THR A 111 -15.36 -4.94 -15.77
CA THR A 111 -14.18 -5.46 -16.47
C THR A 111 -12.91 -4.78 -15.96
N PRO A 112 -11.90 -5.54 -15.50
CA PRO A 112 -10.62 -4.95 -15.15
C PRO A 112 -9.88 -4.56 -16.42
N THR A 113 -9.43 -3.31 -16.51
CA THR A 113 -8.71 -2.77 -17.68
C THR A 113 -7.20 -2.68 -17.48
N ALA A 114 -6.74 -2.93 -16.25
CA ALA A 114 -5.34 -2.83 -15.83
C ALA A 114 -4.78 -4.15 -15.29
N LYS A 115 -3.49 -4.15 -14.95
CA LYS A 115 -2.84 -5.27 -14.25
C LYS A 115 -3.48 -5.47 -12.88
N LEU A 116 -3.83 -6.72 -12.56
CA LEU A 116 -4.38 -7.14 -11.28
C LEU A 116 -3.30 -7.61 -10.30
N ASN A 117 -2.04 -7.24 -10.52
CA ASN A 117 -0.96 -7.52 -9.60
C ASN A 117 0.10 -6.42 -9.67
N GLY A 118 0.91 -6.32 -8.63
CA GLY A 118 1.99 -5.36 -8.57
C GLY A 118 2.69 -5.34 -7.21
N THR A 119 3.41 -4.26 -6.97
CA THR A 119 4.02 -3.96 -5.68
C THR A 119 3.51 -2.64 -5.16
N VAL A 120 3.46 -2.50 -3.84
CA VAL A 120 3.07 -1.28 -3.14
C VAL A 120 4.01 -1.04 -1.97
N ARG A 121 4.43 0.21 -1.79
CA ARG A 121 5.26 0.65 -0.66
C ARG A 121 4.91 2.07 -0.29
N TYR A 122 5.36 2.49 0.88
CA TYR A 122 5.22 3.86 1.32
C TYR A 122 5.75 4.86 0.28
N GLY A 123 4.92 5.86 -0.08
CA GLY A 123 5.25 6.88 -1.06
C GLY A 123 5.19 6.42 -2.53
N SER A 124 4.81 5.17 -2.79
CA SER A 124 4.58 4.64 -4.15
C SER A 124 3.31 3.79 -4.14
N PRO A 125 2.12 4.43 -4.14
CA PRO A 125 0.84 3.73 -4.13
C PRO A 125 0.62 2.94 -5.42
N ALA A 126 -0.17 1.88 -5.34
CA ALA A 126 -0.62 1.11 -6.49
C ALA A 126 -2.09 1.41 -6.78
N SER A 127 -2.51 1.25 -8.03
CA SER A 127 -3.90 1.48 -8.43
C SER A 127 -4.38 0.47 -9.46
N ILE A 128 -5.64 0.06 -9.35
CA ILE A 128 -6.34 -0.74 -10.35
C ILE A 128 -7.46 0.11 -10.92
N THR A 129 -7.48 0.25 -12.25
CA THR A 129 -8.60 0.85 -12.96
C THR A 129 -9.56 -0.24 -13.40
N LEU A 130 -10.84 -0.04 -13.12
CA LEU A 130 -11.94 -0.93 -13.48
C LEU A 130 -12.90 -0.17 -14.38
N ALA A 131 -13.29 -0.78 -15.51
CA ALA A 131 -14.35 -0.26 -16.36
C ALA A 131 -15.69 -0.85 -15.93
N ILE A 132 -16.63 0.04 -15.63
CA ILE A 132 -18.01 -0.26 -15.27
C ILE A 132 -18.91 0.11 -16.45
N SER A 133 -19.67 -0.85 -16.97
CA SER A 133 -20.60 -0.67 -18.09
C SER A 133 -22.03 -1.06 -17.67
N PRO A 134 -22.87 -0.08 -17.27
CA PRO A 134 -24.26 -0.33 -16.92
C PRO A 134 -25.21 -0.36 -18.13
N THR A 135 -24.70 -0.12 -19.34
CA THR A 135 -25.47 0.11 -20.59
C THR A 135 -26.56 -0.92 -20.88
N HIS A 136 -26.34 -2.19 -20.52
CA HIS A 136 -27.27 -3.30 -20.78
C HIS A 136 -27.80 -3.95 -19.49
N LEU A 137 -27.64 -3.30 -18.34
CA LEU A 137 -28.17 -3.79 -17.08
C LEU A 137 -29.64 -3.42 -16.92
N ALA A 138 -30.40 -4.34 -16.34
CA ALA A 138 -31.77 -4.08 -15.90
C ALA A 138 -31.75 -3.25 -14.60
N THR A 139 -32.88 -2.62 -14.29
CA THR A 139 -33.10 -1.97 -12.99
C THR A 139 -32.90 -2.99 -11.87
N GLY A 140 -32.07 -2.65 -10.88
CA GLY A 140 -31.72 -3.54 -9.78
C GLY A 140 -30.41 -3.17 -9.09
N HIS A 141 -30.06 -3.98 -8.09
CA HIS A 141 -28.80 -3.85 -7.35
C HIS A 141 -27.83 -4.93 -7.80
N TYR A 142 -26.61 -4.51 -8.13
CA TYR A 142 -25.51 -5.38 -8.50
C TYR A 142 -24.36 -5.16 -7.53
N ASN A 143 -23.70 -6.26 -7.17
CA ASN A 143 -22.51 -6.23 -6.32
C ASN A 143 -21.49 -7.18 -6.92
N ALA A 144 -20.24 -6.71 -7.02
CA ALA A 144 -19.11 -7.52 -7.41
C ALA A 144 -18.02 -7.41 -6.34
N PRO A 145 -17.79 -8.46 -5.53
CA PRO A 145 -16.70 -8.48 -4.58
C PRO A 145 -15.37 -8.70 -5.33
N ILE A 146 -14.37 -7.89 -4.97
CA ILE A 146 -12.99 -8.00 -5.43
C ILE A 146 -12.14 -8.37 -4.23
N GLN A 147 -11.41 -9.47 -4.33
CA GLN A 147 -10.48 -9.88 -3.29
C GLN A 147 -9.08 -9.39 -3.62
N LEU A 148 -8.48 -8.62 -2.71
CA LEU A 148 -7.10 -8.19 -2.79
C LEU A 148 -6.30 -8.94 -1.74
N VAL A 149 -5.23 -9.60 -2.17
CA VAL A 149 -4.29 -10.30 -1.29
C VAL A 149 -2.94 -9.63 -1.43
N ALA A 150 -2.45 -9.05 -0.34
CA ALA A 150 -1.11 -8.51 -0.22
C ALA A 150 -0.22 -9.48 0.56
N THR A 151 0.98 -9.76 0.06
CA THR A 151 2.04 -10.45 0.81
C THR A 151 3.09 -9.41 1.20
N LEU A 152 3.19 -9.17 2.50
CA LEU A 152 4.17 -8.25 3.09
C LEU A 152 5.58 -8.86 3.03
N ALA A 153 6.60 -8.04 3.27
CA ALA A 153 8.00 -8.47 3.24
C ALA A 153 8.37 -9.50 4.33
N ASN A 154 7.63 -9.52 5.44
CA ASN A 154 7.74 -10.54 6.49
C ASN A 154 7.00 -11.85 6.14
N ALA A 155 6.56 -12.02 4.88
CA ALA A 155 5.73 -13.12 4.38
C ALA A 155 4.31 -13.21 4.97
N GLU A 156 3.89 -12.23 5.79
CA GLU A 156 2.52 -12.12 6.26
C GLU A 156 1.59 -11.78 5.09
N ARG A 157 0.40 -12.36 5.10
CA ARG A 157 -0.62 -12.13 4.07
C ARG A 157 -1.79 -11.35 4.63
N ILE A 158 -2.09 -10.21 4.01
CA ILE A 158 -3.25 -9.38 4.32
C ILE A 158 -4.26 -9.54 3.19
N THR A 159 -5.48 -9.94 3.53
CA THR A 159 -6.60 -10.01 2.58
C THR A 159 -7.57 -8.88 2.85
N LYS A 160 -7.96 -8.15 1.79
CA LYS A 160 -8.97 -7.09 1.82
C LYS A 160 -10.02 -7.38 0.75
N THR A 161 -11.28 -7.19 1.09
CA THR A 161 -12.38 -7.32 0.13
C THR A 161 -12.94 -5.94 -0.16
N VAL A 162 -12.97 -5.57 -1.45
CA VAL A 162 -13.61 -4.36 -1.94
C VAL A 162 -14.88 -4.76 -2.66
N ASN A 163 -16.03 -4.28 -2.20
CA ASN A 163 -17.30 -4.52 -2.86
C ASN A 163 -17.59 -3.36 -3.79
N ILE A 164 -17.69 -3.64 -5.09
CA ILE A 164 -18.17 -2.66 -6.06
C ILE A 164 -19.69 -2.80 -6.14
N GLY A 165 -20.40 -1.85 -5.56
CA GLY A 165 -21.85 -1.73 -5.63
C GLY A 165 -22.29 -0.90 -6.83
N LEU A 166 -23.40 -1.30 -7.46
CA LEU A 166 -24.03 -0.57 -8.54
C LEU A 166 -25.55 -0.66 -8.37
N THR A 167 -26.22 0.49 -8.34
CA THR A 167 -27.67 0.56 -8.30
C THR A 167 -28.16 1.16 -9.62
N ILE A 168 -29.02 0.47 -10.34
CA ILE A 168 -29.64 0.95 -11.57
C ILE A 168 -31.12 1.23 -11.31
N GLY A 169 -31.57 2.45 -11.56
CA GLY A 169 -32.94 2.93 -11.31
C GLY A 169 -33.12 3.66 -9.97
N GLU A 170 -34.37 3.98 -9.61
CA GLU A 170 -34.62 4.82 -8.42
C GLU A 170 -34.36 4.10 -7.10
N LYS A 171 -33.90 4.87 -6.11
CA LYS A 171 -33.77 4.43 -4.72
C LYS A 171 -35.17 4.22 -4.17
N PHE A 172 -35.64 2.97 -4.12
CA PHE A 172 -36.92 2.67 -3.47
C PHE A 172 -36.81 3.07 -2.00
N SER A 173 -37.51 4.16 -1.66
CA SER A 173 -37.60 4.74 -0.31
C SER A 173 -38.47 3.90 0.61
#